data_AF-A0A535UYE0-F1
#
_entry.id   AF-A0A535UYE0-F1
#
_cell.length_a   1.000
_cell.length_b   1.000
_cell.length_c   1.000
_cell.angle_alpha   90.00
_cell.angle_beta   90.00
_cell.angle_gamma   90.00
#
_symmetry.space_group_name_H-M   'P 1'
#
loop_
_entity.id
_entity.type
_entity.pdbx_description
1 polymer ?
#
loop_
_entity_poly.entity_id
_entity_poly.type
_entity_poly.pdbx_seq_one_letter_code
_entity_poly.pdbx_strand_id
1 'polypeptide(L)' 'MVDSQSIRIEVYHREEDGWKLYTYGPGSTVKLESFDIQFPISTIYRGMRLTGTRKNTRRN' A
#
# COMPACT_ATOMS: atom_id res chain seq x y z
N MET A 1 1.28 7.86 2.29
CA MET A 1 0.72 8.50 1.07
C MET A 1 0.00 7.41 0.29
N VAL A 2 -1.17 7.64 -0.32
CA VAL A 2 -1.85 6.63 -1.16
C VAL A 2 -1.68 7.05 -2.61
N ASP A 3 -0.84 6.33 -3.37
CA ASP A 3 -0.65 6.58 -4.79
C ASP A 3 -1.71 5.83 -5.60
N SER A 4 -2.38 6.52 -6.54
CA SER A 4 -3.50 5.98 -7.33
C SER A 4 -3.06 5.19 -8.57
N GLN A 5 -1.76 4.95 -8.77
CA GLN A 5 -1.22 4.27 -9.96
C GLN A 5 -0.80 2.82 -9.68
N SER A 6 -0.70 2.42 -8.40
CA SER A 6 -0.39 1.05 -8.00
C SER A 6 -1.04 0.71 -6.65
N ILE A 7 -1.44 -0.55 -6.46
CA ILE A 7 -1.91 -1.03 -5.14
C ILE A 7 -0.70 -1.02 -4.20
N ARG A 8 -0.58 0.05 -3.43
CA ARG A 8 0.48 0.21 -2.43
C ARG A 8 -0.06 0.97 -1.24
N ILE A 9 0.09 0.37 -0.06
CA ILE A 9 -0.19 1.02 1.22
C ILE A 9 1.12 1.16 1.99
N GLU A 10 1.38 2.37 2.48
CA GLU A 10 2.52 2.70 3.34
C GLU A 10 2.00 3.01 4.74
N VAL A 11 2.38 2.19 5.72
CA VAL A 11 2.06 2.37 7.14
C VAL A 11 3.29 2.89 7.85
N TYR A 12 3.15 4.03 8.50
CA TYR A 12 4.19 4.63 9.32
C TYR A 12 3.89 4.35 10.77
N HIS A 13 4.79 3.64 11.45
CA HIS A 13 4.72 3.36 12.86
C HIS A 13 5.80 4.18 13.58
N ARG A 14 5.41 4.91 14.62
CA ARG A 14 6.35 5.71 15.40
C ARG A 14 6.94 4.83 16.50
N GLU A 15 8.25 4.62 16.46
CA GLU A 15 9.05 3.94 17.47
C GLU A 15 9.85 5.00 18.27
N GLU A 16 10.54 4.58 19.34
CA GLU A 16 11.30 5.47 20.22
C GLU A 16 12.40 6.25 19.47
N ASP A 17 13.04 5.61 18.50
CA ASP A 17 14.17 6.18 17.73
C ASP A 17 13.78 6.73 16.35
N GLY A 18 12.49 6.67 15.96
CA GLY A 18 12.07 7.21 14.65
C GLY A 18 10.79 6.63 14.08
N TRP A 19 10.68 6.66 12.74
CA TRP A 19 9.53 6.14 12.01
C TRP A 19 9.91 4.87 11.27
N LYS A 20 9.16 3.80 11.52
CA LYS A 20 9.24 2.56 10.79
C LYS A 20 8.21 2.54 9.67
N LEU A 21 8.66 2.25 8.46
CA LEU A 21 7.82 2.18 7.27
C LEU A 21 7.53 0.72 6.91
N TYR A 22 6.26 0.35 6.89
CA TYR A 22 5.78 -0.91 6.32
C TYR A 22 5.10 -0.65 4.99
N THR A 23 5.54 -1.34 3.94
CA THR A 23 4.95 -1.22 2.60
C THR A 23 4.22 -2.51 2.24
N TYR A 24 2.93 -2.39 1.91
CA TYR A 24 2.07 -3.50 1.52
C TYR A 24 1.68 -3.39 0.06
N GLY A 25 1.85 -4.47 -0.69
CA GLY A 25 1.52 -4.57 -2.11
C GLY A 25 0.31 -5.47 -2.37
N PRO A 26 -0.03 -5.72 -3.66
CA PRO A 26 -1.13 -6.61 -4.03
C PRO A 26 -1.02 -7.97 -3.33
N GLY A 27 -2.14 -8.49 -2.82
CA GLY A 27 -2.20 -9.78 -2.12
C GLY A 27 -1.69 -9.75 -0.67
N SER A 28 -1.17 -8.61 -0.19
CA SER A 28 -0.74 -8.48 1.20
C SER A 28 -1.93 -8.27 2.16
N THR A 29 -1.79 -8.77 3.38
CA THR A 29 -2.63 -8.40 4.52
C THR A 29 -1.95 -7.26 5.26
N VAL A 30 -2.59 -6.10 5.31
CA VAL A 30 -2.13 -4.95 6.08
C VAL A 30 -2.35 -5.25 7.56
N LYS A 31 -1.33 -4.98 8.38
CA LYS A 31 -1.40 -5.10 9.83
C LYS A 31 -1.14 -3.73 10.47
N LEU A 32 -2.07 -3.30 11.32
CA LEU A 32 -1.94 -2.09 12.12
C LEU A 32 -1.76 -2.51 13.58
N GLU A 33 -0.51 -2.74 13.98
CA GLU A 33 -0.16 -3.28 15.30
C GLU A 33 -0.69 -2.42 16.45
N SER A 34 -0.68 -1.10 16.30
CA SER A 34 -1.20 -0.16 17.31
C SER A 34 -2.69 -0.29 17.59
N PHE A 35 -3.45 -0.93 16.69
CA PHE A 35 -4.90 -1.08 16.81
C PHE A 35 -5.36 -2.54 16.83
N ASP A 36 -4.43 -3.51 16.76
CA ASP A 36 -4.70 -4.94 16.56
C ASP A 36 -5.66 -5.22 15.37
N ILE A 37 -5.55 -4.42 14.32
CA ILE A 37 -6.41 -4.53 13.12
C ILE A 37 -5.61 -5.19 12.00
N GLN A 38 -6.21 -6.19 11.35
CA GLN A 38 -5.66 -6.86 10.17
C GLN A 38 -6.72 -6.94 9.08
N PHE A 39 -6.37 -6.55 7.86
CA PHE A 39 -7.28 -6.65 6.71
C PHE A 39 -6.51 -6.88 5.41
N PRO A 40 -7.08 -7.62 4.45
CA PRO A 40 -6.45 -7.78 3.14
C PRO A 40 -6.53 -6.45 2.37
N ILE A 41 -5.43 -6.06 1.73
CA ILE A 41 -5.33 -4.82 0.95
C ILE A 41 -6.43 -4.72 -0.12
N SER A 42 -6.87 -5.86 -0.65
CA SER A 42 -7.96 -5.96 -1.61
C SER A 42 -9.29 -5.39 -1.09
N THR A 43 -9.51 -5.34 0.23
CA THR A 43 -10.70 -4.74 0.84
C THR A 43 -10.72 -3.22 0.65
N ILE A 44 -9.57 -2.57 0.81
CA ILE A 44 -9.45 -1.11 0.66
C ILE A 44 -9.62 -0.70 -0.81
N TYR A 45 -9.05 -1.48 -1.71
CA TYR A 45 -9.15 -1.23 -3.15
C TYR A 45 -10.37 -1.88 -3.80
N ARG A 46 -11.30 -2.47 -3.03
CA ARG A 46 -12.49 -3.14 -3.57
C ARG A 46 -13.39 -2.10 -4.25
N GLY A 47 -13.66 -2.30 -5.54
CA GLY A 47 -14.47 -1.38 -6.34
C GLY A 47 -13.70 -0.17 -6.90
N MET A 48 -12.41 -0.02 -6.58
CA MET A 48 -11.54 0.95 -7.25
C MET A 48 -11.05 0.38 -8.58
N ARG A 49 -11.36 1.07 -9.69
CA ARG A 49 -10.75 0.79 -10.99
C ARG A 49 -9.39 1.46 -11.05
N LEU A 50 -8.34 0.68 -10.80
CA LEU A 50 -6.96 1.15 -10.92
C LEU A 50 -6.58 1.23 -12.41
N THR A 51 -6.70 2.41 -13.00
CA THR A 51 -6.34 2.66 -14.41
C THR A 51 -4.84 2.95 -14.59
N GLY A 52 -3.99 2.35 -13.75
CA GLY A 52 -2.54 2.52 -13.76
C GLY A 52 -1.89 1.74 -14.91
N THR A 53 -2.09 2.18 -16.15
CA THR A 53 -1.32 1.64 -17.28
C THR A 53 0.08 2.22 -17.21
N ARG A 54 1.06 1.43 -16.73
CA ARG A 54 2.48 1.79 -16.87
C ARG A 54 2.77 1.91 -18.36
N LYS A 55 2.83 3.15 -18.90
CA LYS A 55 3.39 3.40 -20.24
C LYS A 55 4.86 3.00 -20.18
N ASN A 56 5.12 1.75 -20.53
CA ASN A 56 6.46 1.23 -20.68
C ASN A 56 6.99 1.76 -22.03
N THR A 57 7.34 3.04 -22.07
CA THR A 57 8.05 3.60 -23.22
C THR A 57 9.44 2.99 -23.23
N ARG A 58 9.59 1.86 -23.93
CA ARG A 58 10.89 1.42 -24.42
C ARG A 58 11.40 2.53 -25.33
N ARG A 59 12.36 3.33 -24.86
CA ARG A 59 13.19 4.14 -25.74
C ARG A 59 14.08 3.16 -26.50
N ASN A 60 13.79 3.01 -27.78
CA ASN A 60 14.64 2.35 -28.75
C ASN A 60 15.64 3.37 -29.30
#